data_AF-A0ABD5YP58-F1
#
_entry.id   AF-A0ABD5YP58-F1
#
_cell.length_a   1.000
_cell.length_b   1.000
_cell.length_c   1.000
_cell.angle_alpha   90.00
_cell.angle_beta   90.00
_cell.angle_gamma   90.00
#
_symmetry.space_group_name_H-M   'P 1'
#
loop_
_entity.id
_entity.type
_entity.pdbx_description
1 polymer ?
#
loop_
_entity_poly.entity_id
_entity_poly.type
_entity_poly.pdbx_seq_one_letter_code
_entity_poly.pdbx_strand_id
1 'polypeptide(L)'
;MPSVENGPTGFLLSPYHSGRLDVIDSVIGAFPDNGLYDSESPGQVVVKGGRYQDCNSACVRLTGDGSGVYGAKVAITQNREDDEGQHGIRFDGGSDLKIVNSVIELDKPNGRGINILPSVGSATIEGTKIVAQDNNARSSIDVVHIAEGAGEVLIKGGSLTQNHAGQALQILDGDAPVVVEGLKVTGDASGETGGRNAIYCKRGGCEFRDLDVDLLVADTAGHSVFSQTTFSSMAASTRLRSPAHN
;
A
#
# COMPACT_ATOMS: atom_id res chain seq x y z
N MET A 1 -13.29 19.78 -10.47
CA MET A 1 -13.61 20.62 -9.29
C MET A 1 -13.87 19.66 -8.15
N PRO A 2 -13.23 19.81 -6.97
CA PRO A 2 -13.59 18.99 -5.81
C PRO A 2 -15.08 19.21 -5.51
N SER A 3 -15.85 18.13 -5.41
CA SER A 3 -17.27 18.18 -5.04
C SER A 3 -17.39 18.37 -3.53
N VAL A 4 -18.44 19.08 -3.10
CA VAL A 4 -18.73 19.36 -1.68
C VAL A 4 -19.14 18.08 -0.92
N GLU A 5 -19.37 16.98 -1.63
CA GLU A 5 -19.89 15.72 -1.07
C GLU A 5 -18.93 15.04 -0.08
N ASN A 6 -17.61 15.15 -0.28
CA ASN A 6 -16.62 14.48 0.57
C ASN A 6 -16.04 15.38 1.68
N GLY A 7 -16.41 16.67 1.73
CA GLY A 7 -15.83 17.64 2.66
C GLY A 7 -14.40 18.10 2.32
N PRO A 8 -13.74 18.86 3.21
CA PRO A 8 -12.43 19.46 2.94
C PRO A 8 -11.28 18.45 2.76
N THR A 9 -10.35 18.80 1.89
CA THR A 9 -8.99 18.26 1.83
C THR A 9 -8.04 19.17 2.62
N GLY A 10 -7.08 18.59 3.35
CA GLY A 10 -6.17 19.35 4.20
C GLY A 10 -5.18 20.22 3.43
N PHE A 11 -4.58 19.66 2.38
CA PHE A 11 -3.65 20.37 1.51
C PHE A 11 -3.83 19.90 0.07
N LEU A 12 -4.44 20.75 -0.75
CA LEU A 12 -4.75 20.48 -2.15
C LEU A 12 -3.76 21.21 -3.05
N LEU A 13 -3.04 20.47 -3.90
CA LEU A 13 -2.35 21.04 -5.04
C LEU A 13 -3.28 21.06 -6.25
N SER A 14 -3.25 22.18 -6.95
CA SER A 14 -4.02 22.39 -8.16
C SER A 14 -3.54 21.46 -9.29
N PRO A 15 -4.43 20.98 -10.18
CA PRO A 15 -4.05 20.30 -11.42
C PRO A 15 -3.11 21.13 -12.32
N TYR A 16 -3.01 22.44 -12.08
CA TYR A 16 -2.11 23.33 -12.82
C TYR A 16 -0.71 23.45 -12.23
N HIS A 17 -0.40 22.74 -11.13
CA HIS A 17 0.96 22.71 -10.58
C HIS A 17 1.91 22.05 -11.57
N SER A 18 2.97 22.75 -11.98
CA SER A 18 3.96 22.26 -12.95
C SER A 18 5.41 22.41 -12.47
N GLY A 19 5.58 22.85 -11.22
CA GLY A 19 6.88 23.07 -10.60
C GLY A 19 7.28 21.89 -9.71
N ARG A 20 8.10 22.19 -8.72
CA ARG A 20 8.42 21.27 -7.64
C ARG A 20 7.90 21.83 -6.32
N LEU A 21 7.27 20.99 -5.52
CA LEU A 21 6.90 21.30 -4.14
C LEU A 21 7.49 20.29 -3.18
N ASP A 22 8.27 20.77 -2.21
CA ASP A 22 8.72 19.97 -1.08
C ASP A 22 7.80 20.25 0.12
N VAL A 23 7.16 19.21 0.66
CA VAL A 23 6.37 19.25 1.90
C VAL A 23 7.20 18.60 3.01
N ILE A 24 7.70 19.39 3.95
CA ILE A 24 8.74 18.96 4.89
C ILE A 24 8.17 19.00 6.32
N ASP A 25 8.36 17.91 7.07
CA ASP A 25 8.06 17.77 8.50
C ASP A 25 6.69 18.32 8.92
N SER A 26 5.71 18.15 8.05
CA SER A 26 4.37 18.69 8.22
C SER A 26 3.48 17.73 9.00
N VAL A 27 2.52 18.27 9.73
CA VAL A 27 1.50 17.49 10.46
C VAL A 27 0.15 17.76 9.82
N ILE A 28 -0.42 16.74 9.17
CA ILE A 28 -1.76 16.77 8.58
C ILE A 28 -2.64 15.81 9.38
N GLY A 29 -3.65 16.38 10.05
CA GLY A 29 -4.62 15.63 10.85
C GLY A 29 -5.69 14.95 10.00
N ALA A 30 -6.78 14.58 10.66
CA ALA A 30 -7.92 13.93 10.01
C ALA A 30 -8.65 14.89 9.07
N PHE A 31 -8.94 14.43 7.85
CA PHE A 31 -9.78 15.14 6.87
C PHE A 31 -10.88 14.21 6.34
N PRO A 32 -12.07 14.75 6.01
CA PRO A 32 -13.18 13.95 5.47
C PRO A 32 -12.98 13.57 3.99
N ASP A 33 -11.99 14.15 3.31
CA ASP A 33 -11.54 13.71 1.98
C ASP A 33 -10.06 13.28 2.04
N ASN A 34 -9.12 14.10 1.55
CA ASN A 34 -7.69 13.77 1.52
C ASN A 34 -6.88 14.59 2.54
N GLY A 35 -5.75 14.06 2.96
CA GLY A 35 -4.77 14.80 3.77
C GLY A 35 -3.97 15.76 2.89
N LEU A 36 -2.98 15.22 2.18
CA LEU A 36 -2.26 15.88 1.09
C LEU A 36 -2.71 15.27 -0.24
N TYR A 37 -3.20 16.11 -1.16
CA TYR A 37 -3.70 15.68 -2.46
C TYR A 37 -3.06 16.47 -3.59
N ASP A 38 -2.33 15.77 -4.44
CA ASP A 38 -1.95 16.22 -5.76
C ASP A 38 -3.02 15.85 -6.79
N SER A 39 -3.81 16.84 -7.21
CA SER A 39 -4.95 16.66 -8.12
C SER A 39 -4.50 16.51 -9.57
N GLU A 40 -3.80 15.43 -9.89
CA GLU A 40 -3.38 15.10 -11.27
C GLU A 40 -2.47 16.17 -11.91
N SER A 41 -1.64 16.84 -11.11
CA SER A 41 -0.73 17.85 -11.64
C SER A 41 0.47 17.25 -12.37
N PRO A 42 1.02 17.93 -13.40
CA PRO A 42 2.27 17.52 -14.05
C PRO A 42 3.53 17.86 -13.23
N GLY A 43 3.39 18.54 -12.09
CA GLY A 43 4.51 18.92 -11.23
C GLY A 43 5.02 17.78 -10.36
N GLN A 44 6.09 18.05 -9.63
CA GLN A 44 6.74 17.10 -8.73
C GLN A 44 6.46 17.45 -7.27
N VAL A 45 5.88 16.52 -6.53
CA VAL A 45 5.60 16.68 -5.10
C VAL A 45 6.43 15.71 -4.28
N VAL A 46 7.23 16.24 -3.35
CA VAL A 46 8.10 15.46 -2.49
C VAL A 46 7.78 15.70 -1.02
N VAL A 47 7.28 14.65 -0.36
CA VAL A 47 7.04 14.63 1.08
C VAL A 47 8.30 14.14 1.81
N LYS A 48 8.79 14.90 2.79
CA LYS A 48 9.95 14.57 3.60
C LYS A 48 9.59 14.62 5.08
N GLY A 49 9.58 13.48 5.76
CA GLY A 49 9.20 13.40 7.15
C GLY A 49 7.72 13.68 7.38
N GLY A 50 7.39 14.13 8.59
CA GLY A 50 6.02 14.53 8.97
C GLY A 50 5.09 13.40 9.38
N ARG A 51 3.85 13.78 9.73
CA ARG A 51 2.79 12.89 10.20
C ARG A 51 1.47 13.20 9.47
N TYR A 52 0.86 12.17 8.90
CA TYR A 52 -0.38 12.26 8.13
C TYR A 52 -1.37 11.21 8.66
N GLN A 53 -2.60 11.57 8.99
CA GLN A 53 -3.48 10.61 9.67
C GLN A 53 -4.98 10.75 9.36
N ASP A 54 -5.70 9.63 9.50
CA ASP A 54 -7.17 9.55 9.58
C ASP A 54 -7.92 10.35 8.48
N CYS A 55 -7.46 10.26 7.23
CA CYS A 55 -8.12 10.88 6.07
C CYS A 55 -9.00 9.86 5.36
N ASN A 56 -10.21 10.26 4.93
CA ASN A 56 -11.21 9.34 4.36
C ASN A 56 -10.72 8.62 3.10
N SER A 57 -10.18 9.36 2.12
CA SER A 57 -9.73 8.79 0.85
C SER A 57 -8.26 8.38 0.90
N ALA A 58 -7.37 9.34 1.18
CA ALA A 58 -5.95 9.05 1.35
C ALA A 58 -5.27 10.11 2.22
N CYS A 59 -4.38 9.68 3.12
CA CYS A 59 -3.56 10.61 3.89
C CYS A 59 -2.54 11.34 3.02
N VAL A 60 -1.92 10.63 2.08
CA VAL A 60 -1.04 11.20 1.06
C VAL A 60 -1.41 10.61 -0.30
N ARG A 61 -1.87 11.46 -1.22
CA ARG A 61 -2.26 11.11 -2.59
C ARG A 61 -1.43 11.91 -3.58
N LEU A 62 -0.52 11.25 -4.29
CA LEU A 62 0.41 11.89 -5.21
C LEU A 62 0.21 11.43 -6.65
N THR A 63 0.60 12.30 -7.57
CA THR A 63 0.82 12.01 -8.99
C THR A 63 2.12 12.69 -9.45
N GLY A 64 2.40 12.66 -10.74
CA GLY A 64 3.49 13.42 -11.36
C GLY A 64 4.85 12.73 -11.26
N ASP A 65 5.64 12.84 -12.32
CA ASP A 65 6.91 12.10 -12.42
C ASP A 65 7.92 12.51 -11.34
N GLY A 66 8.56 11.53 -10.73
CA GLY A 66 9.56 11.72 -9.69
C GLY A 66 9.00 12.20 -8.34
N SER A 67 7.67 12.25 -8.16
CA SER A 67 7.04 12.53 -6.87
C SER A 67 7.31 11.41 -5.86
N GLY A 68 7.23 11.70 -4.56
CA GLY A 68 7.43 10.65 -3.57
C GLY A 68 7.35 11.07 -2.10
N VAL A 69 7.43 10.05 -1.24
CA VAL A 69 7.33 10.14 0.20
C VAL A 69 8.57 9.54 0.84
N TYR A 70 9.25 10.31 1.67
CA TYR A 70 10.55 9.96 2.26
C TYR A 70 10.51 10.15 3.76
N GLY A 71 10.58 9.06 4.54
CA GLY A 71 10.67 9.14 6.00
C GLY A 71 9.38 9.60 6.72
N ALA A 72 8.23 9.57 6.07
CA ALA A 72 6.97 10.03 6.66
C ALA A 72 6.34 8.95 7.54
N LYS A 73 5.56 9.40 8.54
CA LYS A 73 4.66 8.53 9.30
C LYS A 73 3.21 8.75 8.86
N VAL A 74 2.55 7.66 8.46
CA VAL A 74 1.12 7.66 8.14
C VAL A 74 0.38 6.76 9.12
N ALA A 75 -0.76 7.21 9.65
CA ALA A 75 -1.51 6.46 10.65
C ALA A 75 -3.02 6.50 10.39
N ILE A 76 -3.66 5.33 10.29
CA ILE A 76 -5.11 5.16 10.29
C ILE A 76 -5.50 4.52 11.62
N THR A 77 -5.83 5.37 12.58
CA THR A 77 -6.15 4.99 13.97
C THR A 77 -7.65 4.94 14.24
N GLN A 78 -8.42 5.58 13.37
CA GLN A 78 -9.88 5.65 13.43
C GLN A 78 -10.48 5.17 12.12
N ASN A 79 -11.68 4.59 12.22
CA ASN A 79 -12.53 4.18 11.11
C ASN A 79 -13.91 4.76 11.41
N ARG A 80 -14.15 6.00 10.97
CA ARG A 80 -15.39 6.74 11.25
C ARG A 80 -16.53 6.13 10.45
N GLU A 81 -17.77 6.47 10.78
CA GLU A 81 -18.94 5.92 10.08
C GLU A 81 -18.90 6.25 8.58
N ASP A 82 -18.58 7.51 8.25
CA ASP A 82 -18.52 8.03 6.88
C ASP A 82 -17.20 7.72 6.14
N ASP A 83 -16.28 6.98 6.77
CA ASP A 83 -15.03 6.58 6.11
C ASP A 83 -15.24 5.33 5.26
N GLU A 84 -15.10 5.46 3.93
CA GLU A 84 -15.41 4.40 2.96
C GLU A 84 -14.16 3.68 2.42
N GLY A 85 -12.95 4.19 2.71
CA GLY A 85 -11.72 3.56 2.24
C GLY A 85 -10.46 4.39 2.51
N GLN A 86 -10.01 4.40 3.76
CA GLN A 86 -8.86 5.19 4.18
C GLN A 86 -7.56 4.57 3.71
N HIS A 87 -6.93 5.22 2.74
CA HIS A 87 -5.62 4.82 2.26
C HIS A 87 -4.49 5.56 2.97
N GLY A 88 -3.39 4.86 3.26
CA GLY A 88 -2.20 5.50 3.79
C GLY A 88 -1.54 6.40 2.73
N ILE A 89 -0.87 5.76 1.77
CA ILE A 89 -0.25 6.43 0.62
C ILE A 89 -0.88 5.88 -0.66
N ARG A 90 -1.29 6.77 -1.56
CA ARG A 90 -1.90 6.41 -2.84
C ARG A 90 -1.18 7.14 -3.98
N PHE A 91 -0.81 6.38 -5.01
CA PHE A 91 -0.29 6.92 -6.25
C PHE A 91 -1.31 6.77 -7.35
N ASP A 92 -1.67 7.89 -7.96
CA ASP A 92 -2.70 7.95 -9.00
C ASP A 92 -2.12 7.93 -10.41
N GLY A 93 -0.88 8.41 -10.60
CA GLY A 93 -0.21 8.40 -11.90
C GLY A 93 1.21 8.97 -11.86
N GLY A 94 1.93 8.82 -12.97
CA GLY A 94 3.33 9.23 -13.10
C GLY A 94 4.33 8.08 -12.98
N SER A 95 5.60 8.39 -13.20
CA SER A 95 6.73 7.44 -13.23
C SER A 95 7.84 7.86 -12.26
N ASP A 96 8.72 6.92 -11.91
CA ASP A 96 9.76 7.11 -10.89
C ASP A 96 9.20 7.58 -9.54
N LEU A 97 7.99 7.12 -9.20
CA LEU A 97 7.36 7.43 -7.92
C LEU A 97 8.05 6.67 -6.78
N LYS A 98 8.20 7.30 -5.61
CA LYS A 98 8.99 6.69 -4.51
C LYS A 98 8.29 6.74 -3.16
N ILE A 99 8.36 5.64 -2.42
CA ILE A 99 8.05 5.58 -0.99
C ILE A 99 9.27 4.98 -0.31
N VAL A 100 10.00 5.78 0.49
CA VAL A 100 11.30 5.38 1.05
C VAL A 100 11.31 5.57 2.56
N ASN A 101 11.74 4.55 3.28
CA ASN A 101 11.96 4.56 4.74
C ASN A 101 10.78 5.12 5.55
N SER A 102 9.55 4.88 5.08
CA SER A 102 8.34 5.39 5.71
C SER A 102 7.71 4.36 6.65
N VAL A 103 6.85 4.82 7.55
CA VAL A 103 6.10 3.96 8.48
C VAL A 103 4.62 4.19 8.28
N ILE A 104 3.87 3.12 8.04
CA ILE A 104 2.42 3.15 7.85
C ILE A 104 1.77 2.23 8.90
N GLU A 105 0.90 2.79 9.72
CA GLU A 105 0.18 2.08 10.79
C GLU A 105 -1.31 2.09 10.48
N LEU A 106 -1.91 0.92 10.31
CA LEU A 106 -3.34 0.73 10.09
C LEU A 106 -3.91 0.01 11.32
N ASP A 107 -4.27 0.75 12.35
CA ASP A 107 -4.81 0.16 13.58
C ASP A 107 -6.26 -0.27 13.40
N LYS A 108 -7.04 0.48 12.62
CA LYS A 108 -8.45 0.18 12.30
C LYS A 108 -8.69 0.20 10.80
N PRO A 109 -8.13 -0.76 10.05
CA PRO A 109 -8.18 -0.71 8.59
C PRO A 109 -9.61 -0.77 8.03
N ASN A 110 -9.89 0.13 7.08
CA ASN A 110 -10.98 0.05 6.10
C ASN A 110 -10.48 0.33 4.66
N GLY A 111 -9.19 0.56 4.50
CA GLY A 111 -8.51 0.81 3.23
C GLY A 111 -7.04 0.45 3.32
N ARG A 112 -6.37 0.51 2.18
CA ARG A 112 -5.01 0.00 1.96
C ARG A 112 -3.91 0.85 2.58
N GLY A 113 -2.79 0.24 2.97
CA GLY A 113 -1.60 0.97 3.42
C GLY A 113 -0.94 1.72 2.26
N ILE A 114 -0.67 1.00 1.17
CA ILE A 114 -0.21 1.56 -0.09
C ILE A 114 -1.13 1.10 -1.23
N ASN A 115 -1.56 2.05 -2.06
CA ASN A 115 -2.38 1.77 -3.24
C ASN A 115 -1.74 2.38 -4.50
N ILE A 116 -1.26 1.51 -5.41
CA ILE A 116 -0.67 1.89 -6.69
C ILE A 116 -1.71 1.69 -7.78
N LEU A 117 -2.16 2.77 -8.42
CA LEU A 117 -3.24 2.74 -9.40
C LEU A 117 -2.77 2.48 -10.85
N PRO A 118 -3.70 2.13 -11.76
CA PRO A 118 -3.36 1.71 -13.12
C PRO A 118 -2.55 2.73 -13.93
N SER A 119 -2.71 4.04 -13.68
CA SER A 119 -2.01 5.09 -14.43
C SER A 119 -0.58 5.37 -13.92
N VAL A 120 -0.10 4.61 -12.94
CA VAL A 120 1.30 4.68 -12.48
C VAL A 120 2.19 3.92 -13.45
N GLY A 121 3.16 4.61 -14.06
CA GLY A 121 4.13 4.03 -15.00
C GLY A 121 5.27 3.29 -14.31
N SER A 122 5.77 3.82 -13.19
CA SER A 122 6.68 3.08 -12.32
C SER A 122 6.71 3.59 -10.88
N ALA A 123 6.93 2.69 -9.93
CA ALA A 123 7.05 3.01 -8.51
C ALA A 123 8.09 2.16 -7.79
N THR A 124 8.77 2.76 -6.80
CA THR A 124 9.67 2.07 -5.87
C THR A 124 9.17 2.23 -4.44
N ILE A 125 9.07 1.11 -3.71
CA ILE A 125 8.81 1.06 -2.27
C ILE A 125 10.07 0.49 -1.62
N GLU A 126 10.82 1.31 -0.88
CA GLU A 126 12.11 0.93 -0.29
C GLU A 126 12.12 1.12 1.22
N GLY A 127 12.60 0.11 1.96
CA GLY A 127 12.84 0.19 3.40
C GLY A 127 11.61 0.56 4.25
N THR A 128 10.42 0.42 3.70
CA THR A 128 9.16 0.90 4.30
C THR A 128 8.55 -0.18 5.18
N LYS A 129 8.04 0.23 6.35
CA LYS A 129 7.36 -0.64 7.30
C LYS A 129 5.87 -0.36 7.29
N ILE A 130 5.07 -1.42 7.16
CA ILE A 130 3.61 -1.33 7.27
C ILE A 130 3.12 -2.33 8.31
N VAL A 131 2.26 -1.87 9.21
CA VAL A 131 1.62 -2.72 10.22
C VAL A 131 0.12 -2.53 10.12
N ALA A 132 -0.60 -3.60 9.82
CA ALA A 132 -2.05 -3.61 9.75
C ALA A 132 -2.64 -4.58 10.78
N GLN A 133 -3.48 -4.04 11.67
CA GLN A 133 -4.12 -4.76 12.77
C GLN A 133 -5.55 -5.18 12.42
N ASP A 134 -6.10 -6.16 13.14
CA ASP A 134 -7.54 -6.52 13.07
C ASP A 134 -8.32 -6.02 14.28
N ASN A 135 -8.23 -4.72 14.57
CA ASN A 135 -9.04 -4.13 15.64
C ASN A 135 -10.47 -3.82 15.14
N ASN A 136 -11.17 -4.86 14.67
CA ASN A 136 -12.46 -4.80 13.95
C ASN A 136 -12.33 -4.18 12.57
N ALA A 137 -11.48 -4.78 11.72
CA ALA A 137 -11.47 -4.40 10.31
C ALA A 137 -12.88 -4.56 9.72
N ARG A 138 -13.41 -3.51 9.07
CA ARG A 138 -14.76 -3.57 8.46
C ARG A 138 -14.80 -4.43 7.21
N SER A 139 -13.65 -4.73 6.62
CA SER A 139 -13.53 -5.41 5.34
C SER A 139 -12.19 -6.11 5.22
N SER A 140 -12.14 -7.12 4.36
CA SER A 140 -10.88 -7.64 3.84
C SER A 140 -10.19 -6.53 3.05
N ILE A 141 -8.97 -6.17 3.43
CA ILE A 141 -8.18 -5.15 2.75
C ILE A 141 -6.81 -5.69 2.36
N ASP A 142 -6.18 -5.06 1.38
CA ASP A 142 -4.80 -5.35 1.03
C ASP A 142 -3.87 -4.36 1.74
N VAL A 143 -2.77 -4.82 2.32
CA VAL A 143 -1.79 -3.91 2.95
C VAL A 143 -1.06 -3.10 1.88
N VAL A 144 -0.54 -3.79 0.86
CA VAL A 144 -0.02 -3.19 -0.38
C VAL A 144 -0.80 -3.74 -1.56
N HIS A 145 -1.34 -2.84 -2.38
CA HIS A 145 -2.09 -3.18 -3.59
C HIS A 145 -1.44 -2.56 -4.83
N ILE A 146 -1.20 -3.41 -5.82
CA ILE A 146 -0.74 -3.02 -7.14
C ILE A 146 -1.86 -3.37 -8.12
N ALA A 147 -2.54 -2.34 -8.61
CA ALA A 147 -3.73 -2.47 -9.43
C ALA A 147 -3.43 -3.08 -10.81
N GLU A 148 -4.48 -3.59 -11.45
CA GLU A 148 -4.40 -4.09 -12.82
C GLU A 148 -3.91 -2.99 -13.77
N GLY A 149 -2.95 -3.31 -14.64
CA GLY A 149 -2.40 -2.36 -15.61
C GLY A 149 -1.40 -1.34 -15.06
N ALA A 150 -1.17 -1.29 -13.74
CA ALA A 150 -0.07 -0.50 -13.18
C ALA A 150 1.28 -0.99 -13.74
N GLY A 151 2.19 -0.05 -13.99
CA GLY A 151 3.49 -0.28 -14.61
C GLY A 151 4.50 -1.02 -13.71
N GLU A 152 5.79 -0.73 -13.90
CA GLU A 152 6.86 -1.43 -13.17
C GLU A 152 6.85 -1.06 -11.68
N VAL A 153 6.87 -2.06 -10.79
CA VAL A 153 6.96 -1.81 -9.35
C VAL A 153 8.13 -2.57 -8.75
N LEU A 154 9.01 -1.85 -8.06
CA LEU A 154 10.08 -2.40 -7.26
C LEU A 154 9.75 -2.28 -5.76
N ILE A 155 9.71 -3.39 -5.05
CA ILE A 155 9.65 -3.44 -3.59
C ILE A 155 11.01 -3.94 -3.10
N LYS A 156 11.73 -3.11 -2.35
CA LYS A 156 13.09 -3.39 -1.90
C LYS A 156 13.23 -3.23 -0.38
N GLY A 157 13.44 -4.34 0.30
CA GLY A 157 13.51 -4.39 1.76
C GLY A 157 12.17 -4.05 2.42
N GLY A 158 12.22 -3.78 3.73
CA GLY A 158 11.06 -3.39 4.52
C GLY A 158 10.29 -4.59 5.10
N SER A 159 9.13 -4.29 5.68
CA SER A 159 8.31 -5.32 6.33
C SER A 159 6.83 -5.01 6.27
N LEU A 160 6.02 -6.04 6.01
CA LEU A 160 4.57 -6.01 6.10
C LEU A 160 4.12 -6.91 7.25
N THR A 161 3.35 -6.35 8.19
CA THR A 161 2.63 -7.13 9.20
C THR A 161 1.15 -7.08 8.88
N GLN A 162 0.54 -8.24 8.62
CA GLN A 162 -0.89 -8.39 8.34
C GLN A 162 -1.53 -9.23 9.45
N ASN A 163 -2.38 -8.60 10.26
CA ASN A 163 -3.12 -9.29 11.31
C ASN A 163 -4.63 -9.36 11.06
N HIS A 164 -5.10 -9.13 9.82
CA HIS A 164 -6.52 -9.11 9.41
C HIS A 164 -6.74 -9.93 8.13
N ALA A 165 -8.00 -10.19 7.75
CA ALA A 165 -8.33 -10.84 6.47
C ALA A 165 -7.93 -9.97 5.26
N GLY A 166 -7.50 -10.60 4.16
CA GLY A 166 -6.98 -9.92 2.97
C GLY A 166 -5.58 -10.39 2.59
N GLN A 167 -4.83 -9.55 1.89
CA GLN A 167 -3.46 -9.88 1.45
C GLN A 167 -2.43 -8.86 1.93
N ALA A 168 -1.24 -9.29 2.32
CA ALA A 168 -0.18 -8.36 2.67
C ALA A 168 0.33 -7.67 1.39
N LEU A 169 0.50 -8.45 0.33
CA LEU A 169 0.83 -7.94 -1.00
C LEU A 169 -0.11 -8.52 -2.05
N GLN A 170 -0.92 -7.65 -2.65
CA GLN A 170 -1.77 -7.98 -3.79
C GLN A 170 -1.19 -7.38 -5.08
N ILE A 171 -0.88 -8.25 -6.04
CA ILE A 171 -0.42 -7.90 -7.38
C ILE A 171 -1.45 -8.41 -8.38
N LEU A 172 -2.21 -7.48 -8.97
CA LEU A 172 -3.16 -7.79 -10.03
C LEU A 172 -2.46 -7.80 -11.40
N ASP A 173 -3.19 -8.26 -12.42
CA ASP A 173 -2.65 -8.51 -13.76
C ASP A 173 -2.01 -7.26 -14.41
N GLY A 174 -1.21 -7.45 -15.45
CA GLY A 174 -0.52 -6.37 -16.16
C GLY A 174 0.75 -6.81 -16.89
N ASP A 175 1.20 -5.97 -17.80
CA ASP A 175 2.31 -6.31 -18.71
C ASP A 175 3.71 -6.02 -18.13
N ALA A 176 3.78 -5.09 -17.16
CA ALA A 176 5.04 -4.65 -16.55
C ALA A 176 5.35 -5.45 -15.27
N PRO A 177 6.61 -5.86 -15.06
CA PRO A 177 6.96 -6.74 -13.95
C PRO A 177 6.83 -6.05 -12.59
N VAL A 178 6.59 -6.86 -11.56
CA VAL A 178 6.82 -6.48 -10.16
C VAL A 178 8.02 -7.25 -9.64
N VAL A 179 8.99 -6.53 -9.09
CA VAL A 179 10.17 -7.13 -8.46
C VAL A 179 10.08 -6.91 -6.96
N VAL A 180 10.17 -7.99 -6.19
CA VAL A 180 10.19 -7.97 -4.73
C VAL A 180 11.52 -8.54 -4.26
N GLU A 181 12.29 -7.74 -3.53
CA GLU A 181 13.62 -8.11 -3.04
C GLU A 181 13.73 -7.82 -1.53
N GLY A 182 14.12 -8.81 -0.73
CA GLY A 182 14.44 -8.60 0.69
C GLY A 182 13.24 -8.26 1.57
N LEU A 183 12.02 -8.57 1.13
CA LEU A 183 10.79 -8.26 1.87
C LEU A 183 10.55 -9.28 2.99
N LYS A 184 10.14 -8.78 4.17
CA LYS A 184 9.62 -9.63 5.25
C LYS A 184 8.11 -9.48 5.39
N VAL A 185 7.37 -10.58 5.36
CA VAL A 185 5.93 -10.61 5.60
C VAL A 185 5.64 -11.44 6.84
N THR A 186 4.89 -10.88 7.79
CA THR A 186 4.54 -11.52 9.06
C THR A 186 3.10 -11.27 9.43
N GLY A 187 2.60 -11.99 10.44
CA GLY A 187 1.37 -11.66 11.14
C GLY A 187 0.45 -12.86 11.30
N ASP A 188 -0.81 -12.57 11.60
CA ASP A 188 -1.85 -13.55 11.80
C ASP A 188 -3.09 -13.17 10.98
N ALA A 189 -3.25 -13.79 9.82
CA ALA A 189 -4.41 -13.60 8.96
C ALA A 189 -5.55 -14.57 9.28
N SER A 190 -5.60 -15.11 10.51
CA SER A 190 -6.76 -15.87 11.00
C SER A 190 -7.98 -14.95 11.15
N GLY A 191 -9.17 -15.44 10.79
CA GLY A 191 -10.39 -14.63 10.74
C GLY A 191 -11.34 -15.05 9.61
N GLU A 192 -12.51 -14.43 9.51
CA GLU A 192 -13.56 -14.80 8.54
C GLU A 192 -13.21 -14.44 7.07
N THR A 193 -14.10 -14.83 6.14
CA THR A 193 -13.94 -14.87 4.67
C THR A 193 -13.32 -13.62 4.01
N GLY A 194 -12.49 -13.80 2.96
CA GLY A 194 -12.00 -12.66 2.15
C GLY A 194 -10.62 -12.77 1.50
N GLY A 195 -10.04 -13.97 1.40
CA GLY A 195 -8.66 -14.17 0.94
C GLY A 195 -7.66 -14.00 2.08
N ARG A 196 -6.65 -14.87 2.15
CA ARG A 196 -5.77 -15.02 3.33
C ARG A 196 -4.30 -15.29 2.95
N ASN A 197 -3.91 -14.87 1.75
CA ASN A 197 -2.56 -15.12 1.27
C ASN A 197 -1.65 -14.02 1.77
N ALA A 198 -0.43 -14.35 2.18
CA ALA A 198 0.60 -13.35 2.41
C ALA A 198 0.85 -12.54 1.13
N ILE A 199 0.92 -13.24 0.00
CA ILE A 199 1.10 -12.65 -1.32
C ILE A 199 0.13 -13.31 -2.29
N TYR A 200 -0.58 -12.47 -3.04
CA TYR A 200 -1.44 -12.88 -4.13
C TYR A 200 -0.94 -12.23 -5.42
N CYS A 201 -0.49 -13.05 -6.37
CA CYS A 201 0.08 -12.57 -7.63
C CYS A 201 -0.65 -13.17 -8.83
N LYS A 202 -1.35 -12.31 -9.56
CA LYS A 202 -1.98 -12.64 -10.86
C LYS A 202 -1.12 -12.29 -12.06
N ARG A 203 -0.02 -11.57 -11.85
CA ARG A 203 0.78 -10.98 -12.91
C ARG A 203 1.92 -11.89 -13.35
N GLY A 204 2.12 -11.99 -14.67
CA GLY A 204 3.29 -12.65 -15.25
C GLY A 204 4.59 -11.86 -15.03
N GLY A 205 5.74 -12.51 -15.25
CA GLY A 205 7.04 -11.83 -15.28
C GLY A 205 7.53 -11.23 -13.95
N CYS A 206 6.83 -11.47 -12.83
CA CYS A 206 7.25 -10.98 -11.52
C CYS A 206 8.42 -11.79 -10.95
N GLU A 207 9.28 -11.12 -10.19
CA GLU A 207 10.44 -11.73 -9.54
C GLU A 207 10.35 -11.57 -8.01
N PHE A 208 10.65 -12.64 -7.28
CA PHE A 208 10.70 -12.64 -5.82
C PHE A 208 12.08 -13.15 -5.37
N ARG A 209 12.82 -12.31 -4.64
CA ARG A 209 14.19 -12.56 -4.17
C ARG A 209 14.27 -12.27 -2.68
N ASP A 210 14.98 -13.11 -1.92
CA ASP A 210 15.22 -12.92 -0.48
C ASP A 210 13.95 -12.61 0.32
N LEU A 211 12.88 -13.34 0.01
CA LEU A 211 11.56 -13.18 0.62
C LEU A 211 11.43 -14.07 1.87
N ASP A 212 11.06 -13.47 3.00
CA ASP A 212 10.79 -14.14 4.29
C ASP A 212 9.31 -14.02 4.65
N VAL A 213 8.54 -15.11 4.57
CA VAL A 213 7.10 -15.14 4.90
C VAL A 213 6.85 -16.06 6.09
N ASP A 214 6.34 -15.45 7.16
CA ASP A 214 5.91 -16.12 8.39
C ASP A 214 4.52 -15.60 8.80
N LEU A 215 3.49 -16.07 8.09
CA LEU A 215 2.10 -15.68 8.30
C LEU A 215 1.33 -16.86 8.89
N LEU A 216 0.71 -16.65 10.05
CA LEU A 216 -0.21 -17.62 10.62
C LEU A 216 -1.52 -17.56 9.83
N VAL A 217 -1.99 -18.72 9.37
CA VAL A 217 -3.29 -18.89 8.71
C VAL A 217 -4.00 -20.04 9.42
N ALA A 218 -5.00 -19.75 10.26
CA ALA A 218 -5.82 -20.80 10.86
C ALA A 218 -6.80 -21.33 9.80
N ASP A 219 -6.64 -22.59 9.41
CA ASP A 219 -7.35 -23.19 8.29
C ASP A 219 -8.56 -24.03 8.73
N THR A 220 -9.68 -23.82 8.05
CA THR A 220 -10.81 -24.76 7.96
C THR A 220 -11.21 -25.04 6.51
N ALA A 221 -10.51 -24.47 5.51
CA ALA A 221 -10.94 -24.42 4.11
C ALA A 221 -9.85 -24.59 3.01
N GLY A 222 -8.60 -24.95 3.33
CA GLY A 222 -7.58 -25.33 2.34
C GLY A 222 -6.89 -24.18 1.60
N HIS A 223 -6.73 -23.00 2.22
CA HIS A 223 -6.06 -21.85 1.59
C HIS A 223 -4.54 -21.86 1.77
N SER A 224 -3.79 -21.48 0.73
CA SER A 224 -2.32 -21.44 0.73
C SER A 224 -1.75 -20.11 1.24
N VAL A 225 -0.58 -20.14 1.90
CA VAL A 225 0.15 -18.94 2.36
C VAL A 225 0.62 -18.06 1.18
N PHE A 226 0.79 -18.68 0.01
CA PHE A 226 1.17 -18.04 -1.25
C PHE A 226 0.31 -18.61 -2.38
N SER A 227 -0.21 -17.74 -3.26
CA SER A 227 -0.98 -18.16 -4.44
C SER A 227 -0.54 -17.37 -5.68
N GLN A 228 -0.20 -18.11 -6.74
CA GLN A 228 0.24 -17.56 -8.02
C GLN A 228 -0.34 -18.38 -9.18
N THR A 229 -0.92 -17.72 -10.17
CA THR A 229 -1.59 -18.37 -11.32
C THR A 229 -0.69 -18.57 -12.54
N THR A 230 0.49 -17.94 -12.59
CA THR A 230 1.40 -17.95 -13.76
C THR A 230 2.87 -17.84 -13.33
N PHE A 231 3.70 -18.84 -13.68
CA PHE A 231 5.13 -18.91 -13.27
C PHE A 231 6.06 -18.17 -14.23
N SER A 232 7.10 -17.50 -13.70
CA SER A 232 8.30 -17.10 -14.46
C SER A 232 9.62 -17.40 -13.74
N SER A 233 9.78 -17.15 -12.43
CA SER A 233 10.84 -17.75 -11.58
C SER A 233 10.69 -17.41 -10.08
N MET A 234 11.26 -18.22 -9.18
CA MET A 234 11.42 -17.93 -7.75
C MET A 234 12.86 -18.28 -7.32
N ALA A 235 13.58 -17.38 -6.66
CA ALA A 235 15.01 -17.57 -6.34
C ALA A 235 15.27 -18.36 -5.04
N ALA A 236 16.50 -18.90 -4.93
CA ALA A 236 16.92 -19.97 -4.02
C ALA A 236 16.91 -19.67 -2.49
N SER A 237 16.59 -18.45 -2.04
CA SER A 237 16.57 -18.10 -0.60
C SER A 237 15.17 -17.78 -0.04
N THR A 238 14.10 -18.08 -0.77
CA THR A 238 12.74 -17.85 -0.29
C THR A 238 12.37 -18.80 0.84
N ARG A 239 11.93 -18.27 1.98
CA ARG A 239 11.39 -19.07 3.10
C ARG A 239 9.90 -18.83 3.22
N LEU A 240 9.12 -19.88 3.01
CA LEU A 240 7.68 -19.91 3.29
C LEU A 240 7.43 -20.84 4.46
N ARG A 241 6.77 -20.35 5.51
CA ARG A 241 6.33 -21.19 6.63
C ARG A 241 4.82 -21.11 6.76
N SER A 242 4.20 -22.27 6.94
CA SER A 242 2.87 -22.40 7.52
C SER A 242 3.02 -23.26 8.77
N PRO A 243 2.47 -22.89 9.93
CA PRO A 243 2.50 -23.77 11.09
C PRO A 243 1.77 -25.08 10.75
N ALA A 244 2.38 -26.22 11.11
CA ALA A 244 1.70 -27.51 11.04
C ALA A 244 0.50 -27.49 12.00
N HIS A 245 -0.69 -27.83 11.49
CA HIS A 245 -1.87 -28.03 12.31
C HIS A 245 -1.61 -29.17 13.30
N ASN A 246 -1.73 -28.89 14.60
CA ASN A 246 -1.91 -29.89 15.66
C ASN A 246 -3.37 -29.91 16.08
#